data_AF-F6FHF1-F1
#
_entry.id   AF-F6FHF1-F1
#
_cell.length_a   1.000
_cell.length_b   1.000
_cell.length_c   1.000
_cell.angle_alpha   90.00
_cell.angle_beta   90.00
_cell.angle_gamma   90.00
#
_symmetry.space_group_name_H-M   'P 1'
#
loop_
_entity.id
_entity.type
_entity.pdbx_description
1 polymer ?
#
loop_
_entity_poly.entity_id
_entity_poly.type
_entity_poly.pdbx_seq_one_letter_code
_entity_poly.pdbx_strand_id
1 'polypeptide(L)' 'MGKELPFKPTIVTFSCTSCGKKYEILSAHKESTVNIDICSNCHPFYLGQTNLSRSLGPAEKLKSKFDAGKNYIKKKG' A
#
# COMPACT_ATOMS: atom_id res chain seq x y z
N MET A 1 16.72 -37.51 -2.79
CA MET A 1 15.51 -36.72 -3.14
C MET A 1 15.93 -35.62 -4.11
N GLY A 2 16.14 -35.96 -5.38
CA GLY A 2 16.54 -35.00 -6.41
C GLY A 2 15.56 -35.10 -7.54
N LYS A 3 14.47 -34.34 -7.49
CA LYS A 3 13.66 -34.09 -8.68
C LYS A 3 14.28 -32.89 -9.36
N GLU A 4 14.92 -33.13 -10.49
CA GLU A 4 15.42 -32.08 -11.36
C GLU A 4 14.23 -31.24 -11.79
N LEU A 5 14.32 -29.93 -11.55
CA LEU A 5 13.27 -29.00 -11.92
C LEU A 5 13.22 -28.94 -13.46
N PRO A 6 12.02 -28.98 -14.07
CA PRO A 6 11.87 -28.93 -15.53
C PRO A 6 12.25 -27.55 -16.13
N PHE A 7 12.63 -26.57 -15.30
CA PHE A 7 13.04 -25.24 -15.70
C PHE A 7 14.40 -24.91 -15.09
N LYS A 8 15.25 -24.21 -15.86
CA LYS A 8 16.52 -23.67 -15.37
C LYS A 8 16.23 -22.34 -14.65
N PRO A 9 16.41 -22.22 -13.34
CA PRO A 9 16.21 -20.95 -12.65
C PRO A 9 17.32 -19.98 -13.02
N THR A 10 16.93 -18.76 -13.40
CA THR A 10 17.84 -17.64 -13.69
C THR A 10 17.54 -16.48 -12.76
N ILE A 11 18.57 -15.67 -12.48
CA ILE A 11 18.40 -14.44 -11.70
C ILE A 11 17.75 -13.40 -12.60
N VAL A 12 16.58 -12.93 -12.21
CA VAL A 12 15.80 -11.91 -12.95
C VAL A 12 15.67 -10.67 -12.08
N THR A 13 15.88 -9.51 -12.69
CA THR A 13 15.70 -8.20 -12.05
C THR A 13 14.28 -7.71 -12.26
N PHE A 14 13.51 -7.63 -11.19
CA PHE A 14 12.17 -7.05 -11.19
C PHE A 14 12.24 -5.58 -10.81
N SER A 15 11.84 -4.68 -11.71
CA SER A 15 11.82 -3.23 -11.49
C SER A 15 10.40 -2.75 -11.28
N CYS A 16 10.14 -2.03 -10.20
CA CYS A 16 8.81 -1.47 -9.95
C CYS A 16 8.64 -0.10 -10.60
N THR A 17 7.58 0.06 -11.40
CA THR A 17 7.26 1.32 -12.08
C THR A 17 6.85 2.43 -11.10
N SER A 18 6.16 2.09 -9.99
CA SER A 18 5.68 3.09 -9.02
C SER A 18 6.72 3.50 -7.97
N CYS A 19 7.53 2.56 -7.46
CA CYS A 19 8.52 2.84 -6.41
C CYS A 19 9.97 2.93 -6.91
N GLY A 20 10.25 2.54 -8.16
CA GLY A 20 11.61 2.47 -8.72
C GLY A 20 12.52 1.42 -8.09
N LYS A 21 12.02 0.62 -7.13
CA LYS A 21 12.81 -0.43 -6.46
C LYS A 21 13.06 -1.59 -7.41
N LYS A 22 14.27 -2.15 -7.31
CA LYS A 22 14.72 -3.32 -8.07
C LYS A 22 14.87 -4.51 -7.12
N TYR A 23 14.42 -5.68 -7.56
CA TYR A 23 14.47 -6.92 -6.80
C TYR A 23 15.13 -7.99 -7.66
N GLU A 24 16.18 -8.62 -7.15
CA GLU A 24 16.82 -9.76 -7.82
C GLU A 24 16.23 -11.04 -7.25
N ILE A 25 15.48 -11.77 -8.09
CA ILE A 25 14.76 -12.97 -7.68
C ILE A 25 15.10 -14.10 -8.65
N LEU A 26 15.29 -15.30 -8.10
CA LEU A 26 15.37 -16.52 -8.90
C LEU A 26 14.00 -16.79 -9.53
N SER A 27 13.94 -16.71 -10.84
CA SER A 27 12.71 -16.90 -11.61
C SER A 27 12.95 -17.84 -12.80
N ALA A 28 11.87 -18.44 -13.29
CA ALA A 28 11.86 -19.22 -14.52
C ALA A 28 11.57 -18.34 -15.76
N HIS A 29 11.47 -17.02 -15.59
CA HIS A 29 11.27 -16.11 -16.71
C HIS A 29 12.46 -16.12 -17.67
N LYS A 30 12.14 -16.09 -18.97
CA LYS A 30 13.14 -16.03 -20.05
C LYS A 30 13.84 -14.66 -20.12
N GLU A 31 13.20 -13.61 -19.62
CA GLU A 31 13.70 -12.24 -19.65
C GLU A 31 14.50 -11.92 -18.40
N SER A 32 15.61 -11.20 -18.56
CA SER A 32 16.49 -10.78 -17.47
C SER A 32 15.94 -9.60 -16.66
N THR A 33 15.06 -8.79 -17.27
CA THR A 33 14.46 -7.60 -16.65
C THR A 33 12.96 -7.61 -16.83
N VAL A 34 12.21 -7.57 -15.73
CA VAL A 34 10.73 -7.55 -15.75
C VAL A 34 10.24 -6.30 -15.01
N ASN A 35 9.34 -5.55 -15.65
CA ASN A 35 8.72 -4.39 -15.03
C ASN A 35 7.42 -4.80 -14.33
N ILE A 36 7.24 -4.39 -13.06
CA ILE A 36 6.05 -4.65 -12.25
C ILE A 36 5.41 -3.32 -11.86
N ASP A 37 4.09 -3.20 -11.91
CA ASP A 37 3.40 -1.98 -11.47
C ASP A 37 3.44 -1.78 -9.95
N ILE A 38 3.27 -2.84 -9.16
CA ILE A 38 3.14 -2.75 -7.70
C ILE A 38 4.17 -3.66 -7.00
N CYS A 39 5.03 -3.06 -6.17
CA CYS A 39 6.01 -3.74 -5.31
C CYS A 39 5.46 -3.95 -3.89
N SER A 40 6.17 -4.74 -3.07
CA SER A 40 5.87 -4.87 -1.63
C SER A 40 5.89 -3.53 -0.89
N ASN A 41 6.64 -2.55 -1.41
CA ASN A 41 6.71 -1.21 -0.86
C ASN A 41 5.58 -0.28 -1.36
N CYS A 42 4.80 -0.70 -2.34
CA CYS A 42 3.67 0.06 -2.88
C CYS A 42 2.33 -0.53 -2.48
N HIS A 43 2.24 -1.84 -2.22
CA HIS A 43 0.96 -2.46 -1.95
C HIS A 43 0.40 -1.95 -0.60
N PRO A 44 -0.80 -1.34 -0.56
CA PRO A 44 -1.36 -0.71 0.64
C PRO A 44 -1.41 -1.63 1.87
N PHE A 45 -1.54 -2.93 1.63
CA PHE A 45 -1.46 -3.97 2.64
C PHE A 45 -0.14 -3.95 3.44
N TYR A 46 1.01 -3.85 2.77
CA TYR A 46 2.31 -3.87 3.41
C TYR A 46 2.70 -2.52 4.01
N LEU A 47 2.11 -1.44 3.52
CA LEU A 47 2.30 -0.09 4.06
C LEU A 47 1.55 0.14 5.38
N GLY A 48 0.78 -0.84 5.86
CA GLY A 48 0.00 -0.72 7.11
C GLY A 48 -1.09 0.34 7.04
N GLN A 49 -1.45 0.81 5.84
CA GLN A 49 -2.53 1.76 5.66
C GLN A 49 -3.84 1.00 5.81
N THR A 50 -4.33 0.91 7.05
CA THR A 50 -5.70 0.51 7.33
C THR A 50 -6.61 1.49 6.61
N ASN A 51 -7.44 1.01 5.69
CA ASN A 51 -8.42 1.80 4.93
C ASN A 51 -8.92 3.00 5.73
N LEU A 52 -8.39 4.20 5.45
CA LEU A 52 -8.91 5.46 5.98
C LEU A 52 -10.21 5.86 5.28
N SER A 53 -10.82 4.95 4.50
CA SER A 53 -12.23 5.03 4.10
C SER A 53 -13.14 4.66 5.27
N ARG A 54 -12.91 5.25 6.45
CA ARG A 54 -14.01 5.47 7.39
C ARG A 54 -14.61 6.79 6.98
N SER A 55 -15.67 6.74 6.18
CA SER A 55 -16.64 7.83 6.18
C SER A 55 -16.99 8.11 7.63
N LEU A 56 -16.46 9.20 8.17
CA LEU A 56 -16.57 9.57 9.57
C LEU A 56 -18.03 9.89 9.95
N GLY A 57 -18.94 9.92 8.97
CA GLY A 57 -20.38 9.71 9.14
C GLY A 57 -20.96 10.38 10.38
N PRO A 58 -21.47 9.63 11.37
CA PRO A 58 -22.02 10.21 12.60
C PRO A 58 -21.00 10.92 13.50
N ALA A 59 -19.74 10.48 13.53
CA ALA A 59 -18.69 11.06 14.38
C ALA A 59 -18.29 12.47 13.92
N GLU A 60 -18.22 12.70 12.61
CA GLU A 60 -18.02 14.03 12.03
C GLU A 60 -19.18 14.97 12.37
N LYS A 61 -20.43 14.50 12.25
CA LYS A 61 -21.61 15.28 12.61
C LYS A 61 -21.64 15.65 14.09
N LEU A 62 -21.19 14.74 14.97
CA LEU A 62 -21.10 14.98 16.40
C LEU A 62 -20.03 16.03 16.71
N LYS A 63 -18.84 15.93 16.09
CA LYS A 63 -17.76 16.92 16.23
C LYS A 63 -18.24 18.32 15.83
N SER A 64 -18.90 18.46 14.69
CA SER A 64 -19.42 19.75 14.21
C SER A 64 -20.46 20.37 15.15
N LYS A 65 -21.35 19.55 15.74
CA LYS A 65 -22.34 20.02 16.73
C LYS A 65 -21.66 20.50 18.02
N PHE A 66 -20.66 19.77 18.51
CA PHE A 66 -19.90 20.16 19.69
C PHE A 66 -19.10 21.44 19.46
N ASP A 67 -18.48 21.61 18.30
CA ASP A 67 -17.75 22.82 17.95
C ASP A 67 -18.69 24.03 17.84
N ALA A 68 -19.89 23.87 17.25
CA ALA A 68 -20.91 24.93 17.22
C ALA A 68 -21.39 25.33 18.64
N GLY A 69 -21.60 24.35 19.52
CA GLY A 69 -21.98 24.59 20.92
C GLY A 69 -20.90 25.33 21.71
N LYS A 70 -19.62 24.95 21.54
CA LYS A 70 -18.48 25.66 22.16
C LYS A 70 -18.40 27.13 21.72
N ASN A 71 -18.61 27.40 20.43
CA ASN A 71 -18.58 28.75 19.90
C ASN A 71 -19.74 29.63 20.42
N TYR A 72 -20.92 29.05 20.66
CA TYR A 72 -22.03 29.77 21.28
C TYR A 72 -21.72 30.21 22.71
N ILE A 73 -21.12 29.33 23.52
CA ILE A 73 -20.74 29.63 24.91
C ILE A 73 -19.67 30.72 24.95
N LYS A 74 -18.68 30.65 24.05
CA LYS A 74 -17.59 31.63 23.94
C LYS A 74 -18.02 33.02 23.50
N LYS A 75 -19.18 33.15 22.86
CA LYS A 75 -19.75 34.42 22.39
C LYS A 75 -20.69 35.07 23.42
N LYS A 76 -21.08 34.32 24.44
CA LYS A 76 -22.03 34.74 25.49
C LYS A 76 -21.34 35.05 26.83
N GLY A 77 -20.11 34.59 27.02
CA GLY A 77 -19.18 35.11 28.03
C GLY A 77 -18.31 36.20 27.46
#